data_AF-A0A848J1H5-F1
#
_entry.id   AF-A0A848J1H5-F1
#
_cell.length_a   1.000
_cell.length_b   1.000
_cell.length_c   1.000
_cell.angle_alpha   90.00
_cell.angle_beta   90.00
_cell.angle_gamma   90.00
#
_symmetry.space_group_name_H-M   'P 1'
#
loop_
_entity.id
_entity.type
_entity.pdbx_description
1 polymer ?
#
loop_
_entity_poly.entity_id
_entity_poly.type
_entity_poly.pdbx_seq_one_letter_code
_entity_poly.pdbx_strand_id
1 'polypeptide(L)'
;MKIQTIVFIAFLVLCACNNQPDMANQPTLADYQIGEKWVWKYKGVTTEGEVRSEGEDTREIISVDGVLGMTIGNDTIPVADIVKPDESETPKYDWPLEVGKKWKFVNNWTSQDGTTGSQNQDAEVLSYQEETVEAGTFMAYTIKYTGKITNSRGYNADEEEVWLYAPEVKTFIKLTQNQGDFVYVEELIEYSKPE
;
A
#
# COMPACT_ATOMS: atom_id res chain seq x y z
N MET A 1 15.10 33.14 63.20
CA MET A 1 15.22 31.70 62.87
C MET A 1 14.12 31.33 61.88
N LYS A 2 14.55 31.00 60.66
CA LYS A 2 13.93 30.23 59.56
C LYS A 2 12.40 30.32 59.34
N ILE A 3 12.05 31.11 58.32
CA ILE A 3 10.79 31.06 57.57
C ILE A 3 10.82 29.78 56.71
N GLN A 4 9.86 28.88 56.90
CA GLN A 4 9.68 27.69 56.07
C GLN A 4 8.88 28.05 54.82
N THR A 5 9.57 28.22 53.70
CA THR A 5 8.94 28.35 52.39
C THR A 5 8.50 26.96 51.93
N ILE A 6 7.19 26.75 51.87
CA ILE A 6 6.58 25.56 51.27
C ILE A 6 6.77 25.69 49.76
N VAL A 7 7.60 24.81 49.18
CA VAL A 7 7.79 24.70 47.73
C VAL A 7 6.70 23.79 47.17
N PHE A 8 5.76 24.36 46.42
CA PHE A 8 4.80 23.62 45.60
C PHE A 8 5.55 23.00 44.42
N ILE A 9 5.72 21.69 44.43
CA ILE A 9 6.26 20.92 43.30
C ILE A 9 5.09 20.66 42.35
N ALA A 10 5.05 21.40 41.24
CA ALA A 10 4.11 21.14 40.15
C ALA A 10 4.52 19.84 39.44
N PHE A 11 3.68 18.80 39.57
CA PHE A 11 3.79 17.56 38.82
C PHE A 11 3.36 17.83 37.37
N LEU A 12 4.33 17.97 36.45
CA LEU A 12 4.10 17.92 35.02
C LEU A 12 3.80 16.46 34.64
N VAL A 13 2.52 16.13 34.56
CA VAL A 13 2.03 14.89 33.95
C VAL A 13 2.19 15.04 32.43
N LEU A 14 3.29 14.52 31.89
CA LEU A 14 3.40 14.26 30.45
C LEU A 14 2.54 13.02 30.14
N CYS A 15 1.26 13.24 29.84
CA CYS A 15 0.46 12.26 29.10
C CYS A 15 0.90 12.29 27.64
N ALA A 16 1.91 11.50 27.30
CA ALA A 16 2.15 11.07 25.93
C ALA A 16 1.81 9.58 25.84
N CYS A 17 0.51 9.29 25.74
CA CYS A 17 0.04 8.03 25.19
C CYS A 17 -0.71 8.36 23.90
N ASN A 18 0.02 8.56 22.80
CA ASN A 18 -0.58 8.40 21.49
C ASN A 18 -0.55 6.91 21.17
N ASN A 19 -1.42 6.14 21.84
CA ASN A 19 -1.66 4.74 21.50
C ASN A 19 -2.56 4.71 20.27
N GLN A 20 -2.08 5.22 19.13
CA GLN A 20 -2.59 4.72 17.87
C GLN A 20 -2.04 3.30 17.77
N PRO A 21 -2.87 2.26 17.62
CA PRO A 21 -2.32 0.92 17.50
C PRO A 21 -1.39 0.94 16.29
N ASP A 22 -0.15 0.46 16.46
CA ASP A 22 0.81 0.19 15.37
C ASP A 22 0.30 -0.86 14.36
N MET A 23 -0.97 -1.24 14.48
CA MET A 23 -1.66 -2.27 13.73
C MET A 23 -2.76 -1.67 12.85
N ALA A 24 -2.67 -1.90 11.55
CA ALA A 24 -3.76 -1.63 10.61
C ALA A 24 -4.48 -2.94 10.26
N ASN A 25 -5.81 -2.94 10.36
CA ASN A 25 -6.65 -4.04 9.90
C ASN A 25 -6.97 -3.90 8.42
N GLN A 26 -7.41 -4.99 7.80
CA GLN A 26 -7.90 -4.97 6.43
C GLN A 26 -9.09 -3.99 6.30
N PRO A 27 -9.12 -3.16 5.25
CA PRO A 27 -10.31 -2.38 4.91
C PRO A 27 -11.53 -3.28 4.71
N THR A 28 -12.70 -2.75 5.04
CA THR A 28 -14.00 -3.39 4.90
C THR A 28 -14.87 -2.60 3.91
N LEU A 29 -16.00 -3.17 3.50
CA LEU A 29 -16.94 -2.48 2.60
C LEU A 29 -17.38 -1.11 3.16
N ALA A 30 -17.48 -0.97 4.48
CA ALA A 30 -17.92 0.26 5.14
C ALA A 30 -16.88 1.39 5.07
N ASP A 31 -15.63 1.08 4.74
CA ASP A 31 -14.55 2.06 4.65
C ASP A 31 -14.53 2.80 3.31
N TYR A 32 -15.38 2.41 2.35
CA TYR A 32 -15.49 2.98 1.01
C TYR A 32 -16.78 3.76 0.83
N GLN A 33 -16.73 4.81 0.00
CA GLN A 33 -17.87 5.66 -0.30
C GLN A 33 -17.93 6.01 -1.78
N ILE A 34 -19.14 6.13 -2.33
CA ILE A 34 -19.36 6.53 -3.74
C ILE A 34 -18.72 7.89 -4.00
N GLY A 35 -17.96 8.01 -5.09
CA GLY A 35 -17.24 9.22 -5.49
C GLY A 35 -15.84 9.35 -4.88
N GLU A 36 -15.43 8.42 -4.03
CA GLU A 36 -14.04 8.36 -3.59
C GLU A 36 -13.12 7.98 -4.74
N LYS A 37 -12.01 8.72 -4.90
CA LYS A 37 -11.16 8.64 -6.09
C LYS A 37 -9.68 8.73 -5.74
N TRP A 38 -8.88 7.94 -6.46
CA TRP A 38 -7.42 7.94 -6.41
C TRP A 38 -6.88 8.09 -7.82
N VAL A 39 -5.80 8.87 -7.97
CA VAL A 39 -5.02 8.96 -9.21
C VAL A 39 -3.56 8.75 -8.87
N TRP A 40 -2.95 7.74 -9.48
CA TRP A 40 -1.52 7.52 -9.43
C TRP A 40 -0.88 7.91 -10.75
N LYS A 41 0.34 8.40 -10.68
CA LYS A 41 1.22 8.56 -11.83
C LYS A 41 2.27 7.46 -11.79
N TYR A 42 2.45 6.76 -12.89
CA TYR A 42 3.45 5.71 -13.01
C TYR A 42 4.49 6.00 -14.08
N LYS A 43 5.69 5.45 -13.87
CA LYS A 43 6.80 5.49 -14.83
C LYS A 43 7.70 4.27 -14.66
N GLY A 44 7.96 3.57 -15.75
CA GLY A 44 8.92 2.48 -15.86
C GLY A 44 10.08 2.85 -16.77
N VAL A 45 11.30 2.76 -16.26
CA VAL A 45 12.53 3.14 -16.97
C VAL A 45 13.58 2.04 -16.85
N THR A 46 14.31 1.77 -17.93
CA THR A 46 15.49 0.90 -17.86
C THR A 46 16.68 1.62 -17.23
N THR A 47 17.69 0.86 -16.81
CA THR A 47 18.97 1.42 -16.36
C THR A 47 19.69 2.25 -17.43
N GLU A 48 19.37 2.06 -18.71
CA GLU A 48 19.87 2.85 -19.84
C GLU A 48 19.07 4.16 -20.07
N GLY A 49 17.98 4.37 -19.31
CA GLY A 49 17.13 5.55 -19.43
C GLY A 49 15.98 5.42 -20.43
N GLU A 50 15.75 4.24 -21.00
CA GLU A 50 14.61 3.99 -21.90
C GLU A 50 13.31 3.96 -21.10
N VAL A 51 12.37 4.86 -21.41
CA VAL A 51 11.02 4.84 -20.83
C VAL A 51 10.19 3.78 -21.54
N ARG A 52 9.78 2.74 -20.81
CA ARG A 52 8.95 1.63 -21.34
C ARG A 52 7.49 1.71 -20.92
N SER A 53 7.19 2.45 -19.87
CA SER A 53 5.83 2.75 -19.44
C SER A 53 5.78 4.12 -18.77
N GLU A 54 4.73 4.87 -19.03
CA GLU A 54 4.44 6.14 -18.37
C GLU A 54 2.94 6.44 -18.53
N GLY A 55 2.31 6.98 -17.50
CA GLY A 55 0.89 7.29 -17.53
C GLY A 55 0.30 7.52 -16.15
N GLU A 56 -1.03 7.42 -16.08
CA GLU A 56 -1.80 7.55 -14.85
C GLU A 56 -2.75 6.36 -14.70
N ASP A 57 -2.91 5.86 -13.46
CA ASP A 57 -3.98 4.93 -13.07
C ASP A 57 -5.01 5.71 -12.26
N THR A 58 -6.30 5.61 -12.63
CA THR A 58 -7.39 6.26 -11.91
C THR A 58 -8.38 5.22 -11.45
N ARG A 59 -8.73 5.28 -10.17
CA ARG A 59 -9.77 4.43 -9.57
C ARG A 59 -10.80 5.30 -8.89
N GLU A 60 -12.05 4.92 -9.03
CA GLU A 60 -13.18 5.62 -8.43
C GLU A 60 -14.19 4.60 -7.91
N ILE A 61 -14.76 4.88 -6.74
CA ILE A 61 -15.89 4.12 -6.22
C ILE A 61 -17.18 4.62 -6.86
N ILE A 62 -17.86 3.75 -7.60
CA ILE A 62 -19.14 4.04 -8.24
C ILE A 62 -20.21 3.09 -7.73
N SER A 63 -21.48 3.40 -8.01
CA SER A 63 -22.58 2.46 -7.83
C SER A 63 -23.03 1.91 -9.18
N VAL A 64 -23.04 0.58 -9.31
CA VAL A 64 -23.60 -0.14 -10.45
C VAL A 64 -24.72 -1.01 -9.93
N ASP A 65 -25.96 -0.72 -10.36
CA ASP A 65 -27.18 -1.43 -9.94
C ASP A 65 -27.33 -1.54 -8.40
N GLY A 66 -26.86 -0.52 -7.67
CA GLY A 66 -26.92 -0.47 -6.20
C GLY A 66 -25.76 -1.19 -5.48
N VAL A 67 -24.80 -1.75 -6.21
CA VAL A 67 -23.58 -2.37 -5.66
C VAL A 67 -22.41 -1.40 -5.76
N LEU A 68 -21.61 -1.29 -4.69
CA LEU A 68 -20.35 -0.53 -4.72
C LEU A 68 -19.33 -1.25 -5.60
N GLY A 69 -18.88 -0.57 -6.64
CA GLY A 69 -17.81 -1.03 -7.53
C GLY A 69 -16.63 -0.06 -7.52
N MET A 70 -15.43 -0.56 -7.74
CA MET A 70 -14.23 0.25 -7.99
C MET A 70 -13.86 0.13 -9.47
N THR A 71 -13.71 1.27 -10.15
CA THR A 71 -13.18 1.29 -11.52
C THR A 71 -11.70 0.94 -11.51
N ILE A 72 -11.29 0.01 -12.39
CA ILE A 72 -9.89 -0.40 -12.58
C ILE A 72 -9.68 -0.60 -14.08
N GLY A 73 -8.96 0.33 -14.71
CA GLY A 73 -8.85 0.37 -16.17
C GLY A 73 -10.23 0.48 -16.84
N ASN A 74 -10.58 -0.49 -17.70
CA ASN A 74 -11.87 -0.54 -18.38
C ASN A 74 -12.92 -1.40 -17.63
N ASP A 75 -12.56 -1.96 -16.49
CA ASP A 75 -13.42 -2.85 -15.70
C ASP A 75 -13.94 -2.16 -14.44
N THR A 76 -14.98 -2.74 -13.86
CA THR A 76 -15.50 -2.36 -12.53
C THR A 76 -15.61 -3.59 -11.68
N ILE A 77 -14.86 -3.62 -10.57
CA ILE A 77 -14.82 -4.77 -9.65
C ILE A 77 -15.67 -4.45 -8.42
N PRO A 78 -16.57 -5.35 -7.97
CA PRO A 78 -17.29 -5.15 -6.72
C PRO A 78 -16.33 -4.93 -5.54
N VAL A 79 -16.56 -3.89 -4.75
CA VAL A 79 -15.70 -3.60 -3.57
C VAL A 79 -15.71 -4.77 -2.58
N ALA A 80 -16.82 -5.50 -2.49
CA ALA A 80 -16.93 -6.71 -1.68
C ALA A 80 -15.92 -7.79 -2.06
N ASP A 81 -15.52 -7.88 -3.34
CA ASP A 81 -14.51 -8.84 -3.81
C ASP A 81 -13.09 -8.33 -3.50
N ILE A 82 -12.87 -7.01 -3.52
CA ILE A 82 -11.59 -6.37 -3.19
C ILE A 82 -11.25 -6.52 -1.70
N VAL A 83 -12.25 -6.32 -0.83
CA VAL A 83 -12.09 -6.36 0.63
C VAL A 83 -12.31 -7.75 1.23
N LYS A 84 -12.54 -8.75 0.38
CA LYS A 84 -12.69 -10.13 0.84
C LYS A 84 -11.40 -10.57 1.55
N PRO A 85 -11.48 -11.17 2.75
CA PRO A 85 -10.30 -11.74 3.40
C PRO A 85 -9.59 -12.75 2.50
N ASP A 86 -8.29 -12.59 2.37
CA ASP A 86 -7.43 -13.57 1.70
C ASP A 86 -7.09 -14.68 2.71
N GLU A 87 -7.68 -15.87 2.49
CA GLU A 87 -7.44 -17.05 3.33
C GLU A 87 -6.21 -17.86 2.89
N SER A 88 -5.44 -17.36 1.91
CA SER A 88 -4.19 -17.98 1.46
C SER A 88 -3.14 -18.01 2.57
N GLU A 89 -2.32 -19.06 2.58
CA GLU A 89 -1.12 -19.12 3.44
C GLU A 89 -0.03 -18.12 2.99
N THR A 90 -0.14 -17.58 1.77
CA THR A 90 0.84 -16.65 1.20
C THR A 90 0.21 -15.38 0.60
N PRO A 91 -0.52 -14.59 1.40
CA PRO A 91 -1.31 -13.45 0.92
C PRO A 91 -0.43 -12.27 0.49
N LYS A 92 -0.99 -11.32 -0.28
CA LYS A 92 -0.26 -10.06 -0.57
C LYS A 92 -0.02 -9.29 0.72
N TYR A 93 -1.07 -9.05 1.50
CA TYR A 93 -0.98 -8.45 2.83
C TYR A 93 -1.43 -9.48 3.88
N ASP A 94 -0.56 -9.78 4.83
CA ASP A 94 -0.92 -10.56 6.00
C ASP A 94 -1.46 -9.62 7.09
N TRP A 95 -2.78 -9.52 7.20
CA TRP A 95 -3.46 -8.63 8.15
C TRP A 95 -3.48 -9.20 9.58
N PRO A 96 -3.47 -8.35 10.63
CA PRO A 96 -3.18 -6.92 10.58
C PRO A 96 -1.71 -6.65 10.23
N LEU A 97 -1.44 -5.48 9.63
CA LEU A 97 -0.08 -5.02 9.36
C LEU A 97 0.52 -4.45 10.64
N GLU A 98 1.71 -4.92 11.00
CA GLU A 98 2.43 -4.50 12.20
C GLU A 98 3.93 -4.42 11.87
N VAL A 99 4.64 -3.41 12.39
CA VAL A 99 6.08 -3.26 12.17
C VAL A 99 6.84 -4.52 12.64
N GLY A 100 7.71 -5.04 11.80
CA GLY A 100 8.48 -6.27 12.02
C GLY A 100 7.74 -7.55 11.63
N LYS A 101 6.45 -7.49 11.25
CA LYS A 101 5.72 -8.67 10.74
C LYS A 101 6.33 -9.14 9.42
N LYS A 102 6.50 -10.45 9.29
CA LYS A 102 7.07 -11.11 8.11
C LYS A 102 6.19 -12.25 7.65
N TRP A 103 6.03 -12.39 6.34
CA TRP A 103 5.25 -13.49 5.73
C TRP A 103 5.80 -13.83 4.35
N LYS A 104 5.25 -14.90 3.77
CA LYS A 104 5.55 -15.30 2.40
C LYS A 104 4.45 -14.79 1.48
N PHE A 105 4.82 -14.21 0.34
CA PHE A 105 3.87 -13.88 -0.72
C PHE A 105 4.17 -14.71 -1.96
N VAL A 106 3.15 -15.44 -2.44
CA VAL A 106 3.22 -16.22 -3.67
C VAL A 106 2.01 -15.87 -4.52
N ASN A 107 2.26 -15.42 -5.74
CA ASN A 107 1.22 -15.05 -6.69
C ASN A 107 1.49 -15.74 -8.03
N ASN A 108 0.45 -16.36 -8.60
CA ASN A 108 0.50 -16.93 -9.93
C ASN A 108 -0.49 -16.19 -10.81
N TRP A 109 -0.03 -15.73 -11.97
CA TRP A 109 -0.82 -14.93 -12.88
C TRP A 109 -0.77 -15.47 -14.31
N THR A 110 -1.76 -15.11 -15.10
CA THR A 110 -1.79 -15.35 -16.55
C THR A 110 -2.09 -14.04 -17.25
N SER A 111 -1.17 -13.56 -18.07
CA SER A 111 -1.36 -12.39 -18.92
C SER A 111 -2.38 -12.66 -20.03
N GLN A 112 -2.93 -11.60 -20.61
CA GLN A 112 -3.88 -11.68 -21.73
C GLN A 112 -3.32 -12.45 -22.94
N ASP A 113 -2.00 -12.42 -23.15
CA ASP A 113 -1.33 -13.14 -24.23
C ASP A 113 -1.03 -14.62 -23.91
N GLY A 114 -1.57 -15.13 -22.79
CA GLY A 114 -1.40 -16.51 -22.33
C GLY A 114 -0.08 -16.78 -21.60
N THR A 115 0.79 -15.78 -21.42
CA THR A 115 1.99 -15.94 -20.60
C THR A 115 1.60 -16.19 -19.15
N THR A 116 2.09 -17.27 -18.55
CA THR A 116 1.89 -17.54 -17.12
C THR A 116 3.13 -17.10 -16.37
N GLY A 117 2.96 -16.50 -15.20
CA GLY A 117 4.08 -16.11 -14.34
C GLY A 117 3.82 -16.42 -12.89
N SER A 118 4.90 -16.38 -12.11
CA SER A 118 4.89 -16.62 -10.69
C SER A 118 5.84 -15.65 -10.00
N GLN A 119 5.36 -15.06 -8.90
CA GLN A 119 6.16 -14.30 -7.96
C GLN A 119 6.27 -15.10 -6.67
N ASN A 120 7.47 -15.15 -6.11
CA ASN A 120 7.74 -15.81 -4.84
C ASN A 120 8.67 -14.89 -4.03
N GLN A 121 8.10 -14.23 -3.03
CA GLN A 121 8.74 -13.14 -2.29
C GLN A 121 8.61 -13.37 -0.78
N ASP A 122 9.61 -12.95 -0.03
CA ASP A 122 9.53 -12.76 1.41
C ASP A 122 9.15 -11.29 1.68
N ALA A 123 8.14 -11.09 2.53
CA ALA A 123 7.60 -9.78 2.86
C ALA A 123 7.96 -9.38 4.30
N GLU A 124 8.22 -8.09 4.53
CA GLU A 124 8.47 -7.52 5.86
C GLU A 124 7.90 -6.11 5.96
N VAL A 125 7.19 -5.81 7.05
CA VAL A 125 6.84 -4.43 7.42
C VAL A 125 8.04 -3.79 8.11
N LEU A 126 8.65 -2.78 7.50
CA LEU A 126 9.87 -2.14 7.98
C LEU A 126 9.61 -0.99 8.95
N SER A 127 8.58 -0.19 8.70
CA SER A 127 8.27 1.02 9.47
C SER A 127 6.80 1.42 9.32
N TYR A 128 6.35 2.30 10.22
CA TYR A 128 5.10 3.05 10.12
C TYR A 128 5.41 4.51 10.48
N GLN A 129 5.36 5.41 9.50
CA GLN A 129 5.77 6.81 9.66
C GLN A 129 5.06 7.73 8.66
N GLU A 130 5.24 9.04 8.80
CA GLU A 130 4.77 10.01 7.82
C GLU A 130 5.57 9.90 6.52
N GLU A 131 4.86 9.78 5.41
CA GLU A 131 5.41 9.73 4.06
C GLU A 131 4.70 10.79 3.21
N THR A 132 5.45 11.49 2.37
CA THR A 132 4.92 12.57 1.52
C THR A 132 5.01 12.19 0.05
N VAL A 133 3.87 12.32 -0.62
CA VAL A 133 3.71 12.15 -2.07
C VAL A 133 3.02 13.41 -2.62
N GLU A 134 2.86 13.51 -3.94
CA GLU A 134 2.21 14.67 -4.56
C GLU A 134 0.77 14.89 -4.05
N ALA A 135 0.03 13.82 -3.74
CA ALA A 135 -1.32 13.92 -3.15
C ALA A 135 -1.36 14.44 -1.70
N GLY A 136 -0.23 14.51 -0.99
CA GLY A 136 -0.15 14.96 0.41
C GLY A 136 0.75 14.11 1.29
N THR A 137 0.64 14.33 2.60
CA THR A 137 1.39 13.60 3.63
C THR A 137 0.45 12.63 4.35
N PHE A 138 0.85 11.38 4.46
CA PHE A 138 0.06 10.31 5.07
C PHE A 138 0.93 9.50 6.03
N MET A 139 0.33 8.99 7.10
CA MET A 139 0.95 7.89 7.85
C MET A 139 0.88 6.62 7.00
N ALA A 140 2.03 5.99 6.71
CA ALA A 140 2.13 4.83 5.86
C ALA A 140 3.07 3.76 6.41
N TYR A 141 2.71 2.50 6.16
CA TYR A 141 3.56 1.35 6.38
C TYR A 141 4.51 1.18 5.20
N THR A 142 5.81 1.06 5.47
CA THR A 142 6.76 0.60 4.46
C THR A 142 6.79 -0.92 4.49
N ILE A 143 6.32 -1.55 3.41
CA ILE A 143 6.33 -3.01 3.25
C ILE A 143 7.29 -3.36 2.13
N LYS A 144 8.31 -4.16 2.45
CA LYS A 144 9.31 -4.61 1.49
C LYS A 144 9.04 -6.06 1.11
N TYR A 145 9.05 -6.35 -0.17
CA TYR A 145 9.00 -7.69 -0.73
C TYR A 145 10.30 -7.96 -1.48
N THR A 146 10.97 -9.07 -1.19
CA THR A 146 12.17 -9.49 -1.92
C THR A 146 12.07 -10.94 -2.33
N GLY A 147 12.41 -11.24 -3.58
CA GLY A 147 12.38 -12.61 -4.05
C GLY A 147 12.63 -12.72 -5.54
N LYS A 148 11.87 -13.60 -6.19
CA LYS A 148 12.02 -13.86 -7.62
C LYS A 148 10.69 -13.76 -8.34
N ILE A 149 10.77 -13.29 -9.57
CA ILE A 149 9.70 -13.37 -10.57
C ILE A 149 10.15 -14.27 -11.71
N THR A 150 9.23 -15.13 -12.17
CA THR A 150 9.46 -16.03 -13.30
C THR A 150 8.27 -16.03 -14.25
N ASN A 151 8.50 -16.35 -15.52
CA ASN A 151 7.41 -16.62 -16.46
C ASN A 151 7.68 -17.82 -17.39
N SER A 152 6.63 -18.29 -18.06
CA SER A 152 6.67 -19.42 -18.97
C SER A 152 7.48 -19.18 -20.25
N ARG A 153 7.91 -17.94 -20.50
CA ARG A 153 8.80 -17.55 -21.63
C ARG A 153 10.28 -17.54 -21.24
N GLY A 154 10.62 -18.00 -20.03
CA GLY A 154 11.99 -18.11 -19.55
C GLY A 154 12.53 -16.86 -18.87
N TYR A 155 11.70 -15.84 -18.61
CA TYR A 155 12.09 -14.73 -17.75
C TYR A 155 12.29 -15.24 -16.31
N ASN A 156 13.38 -14.83 -15.69
CA ASN A 156 13.72 -15.13 -14.30
C ASN A 156 14.61 -14.02 -13.78
N ALA A 157 14.10 -13.25 -12.83
CA ALA A 157 14.82 -12.12 -12.26
C ALA A 157 14.63 -12.09 -10.75
N ASP A 158 15.64 -11.54 -10.07
CA ASP A 158 15.45 -11.07 -8.70
C ASP A 158 14.59 -9.81 -8.74
N GLU A 159 13.67 -9.74 -7.79
CA GLU A 159 12.68 -8.67 -7.69
C GLU A 159 12.67 -8.12 -6.27
N GLU A 160 12.65 -6.80 -6.19
CA GLU A 160 12.42 -6.06 -4.95
C GLU A 160 11.28 -5.07 -5.17
N GLU A 161 10.25 -5.15 -4.33
CA GLU A 161 9.16 -4.18 -4.28
C GLU A 161 9.14 -3.48 -2.92
N VAL A 162 8.93 -2.16 -2.93
CA VAL A 162 8.66 -1.36 -1.73
C VAL A 162 7.32 -0.68 -1.90
N TRP A 163 6.39 -1.00 -1.01
CA TRP A 163 5.05 -0.46 -0.96
C TRP A 163 4.93 0.48 0.24
N LEU A 164 4.50 1.71 0.02
CA LEU A 164 4.06 2.63 1.07
C LEU A 164 2.54 2.51 1.18
N TYR A 165 2.04 1.69 2.09
CA TYR A 165 0.60 1.49 2.30
C TYR A 165 0.06 2.47 3.34
N ALA A 166 -0.90 3.33 2.97
CA ALA A 166 -1.52 4.26 3.91
C ALA A 166 -2.95 3.79 4.27
N PRO A 167 -3.24 3.44 5.54
CA PRO A 167 -4.56 3.00 5.96
C PRO A 167 -5.66 4.03 5.67
N GLU A 168 -5.37 5.32 5.78
CA GLU A 168 -6.33 6.42 5.52
C GLU A 168 -6.91 6.40 4.10
N VAL A 169 -6.11 5.94 3.13
CA VAL A 169 -6.50 5.82 1.72
C VAL A 169 -6.79 4.39 1.30
N LYS A 170 -6.64 3.42 2.21
CA LYS A 170 -6.94 1.97 2.04
C LYS A 170 -6.15 1.29 0.94
N THR A 171 -5.03 1.88 0.54
CA THR A 171 -4.16 1.39 -0.54
C THR A 171 -2.78 2.04 -0.43
N PHE A 172 -1.91 1.73 -1.38
CA PHE A 172 -0.59 2.33 -1.45
C PHE A 172 -0.62 3.77 -1.97
N ILE A 173 0.21 4.61 -1.37
CA ILE A 173 0.50 5.96 -1.85
C ILE A 173 1.73 5.96 -2.76
N LYS A 174 2.58 4.93 -2.66
CA LYS A 174 3.73 4.76 -3.54
C LYS A 174 4.14 3.29 -3.65
N LEU A 175 4.51 2.88 -4.86
CA LEU A 175 5.15 1.61 -5.18
C LEU A 175 6.46 1.91 -5.88
N THR A 176 7.54 1.24 -5.47
CA THR A 176 8.79 1.16 -6.22
C THR A 176 9.12 -0.31 -6.44
N GLN A 177 9.40 -0.69 -7.68
CA GLN A 177 9.69 -2.05 -8.06
C GLN A 177 10.98 -2.07 -8.89
N ASN A 178 11.95 -2.87 -8.46
CA ASN A 178 13.20 -3.11 -9.14
C ASN A 178 13.21 -4.56 -9.65
N GLN A 179 13.33 -4.73 -10.96
CA GLN A 179 13.34 -6.04 -11.63
C GLN A 179 14.45 -6.07 -12.68
N GLY A 180 15.59 -6.66 -12.33
CA GLY A 180 16.75 -6.70 -13.23
C GLY A 180 17.23 -5.31 -13.65
N ASP A 181 17.12 -4.97 -14.94
CA ASP A 181 17.50 -3.68 -15.51
C ASP A 181 16.35 -2.67 -15.58
N PHE A 182 15.19 -2.97 -14.98
CA PHE A 182 13.99 -2.16 -15.05
C PHE A 182 13.56 -1.66 -13.66
N VAL A 183 13.22 -0.37 -13.59
CA VAL A 183 12.71 0.29 -12.38
C VAL A 183 11.35 0.88 -12.70
N TYR A 184 10.34 0.51 -11.92
CA TYR A 184 8.99 1.04 -11.98
C TYR A 184 8.66 1.81 -10.71
N VAL A 185 8.11 3.00 -10.86
CA VAL A 185 7.60 3.82 -9.76
C VAL A 185 6.18 4.22 -10.08
N GLU A 186 5.30 4.09 -9.09
CA GLU A 186 3.91 4.55 -9.14
C GLU A 186 3.61 5.32 -7.86
N GLU A 187 3.18 6.57 -7.98
CA GLU A 187 3.00 7.49 -6.86
C GLU A 187 1.63 8.16 -6.94
N LEU A 188 0.94 8.25 -5.81
CA LEU A 188 -0.36 8.88 -5.69
C LEU A 188 -0.23 10.40 -5.84
N ILE A 189 -0.87 10.94 -6.86
CA ILE A 189 -0.86 12.37 -7.19
C ILE A 189 -2.17 13.07 -6.81
N GLU A 190 -3.28 12.33 -6.70
CA GLU A 190 -4.56 12.86 -6.26
C GLU A 190 -5.29 11.83 -5.41
N TYR A 191 -5.89 12.28 -4.31
CA TYR A 191 -6.87 11.54 -3.54
C TYR A 191 -8.01 12.46 -3.14
N SER A 192 -9.24 12.03 -3.35
CA SER A 192 -10.41 12.80 -2.98
C SER A 192 -11.53 11.92 -2.42
N LYS A 193 -12.29 12.52 -1.52
CA LYS A 193 -13.49 11.96 -0.90
C LYS A 193 -14.64 12.97 -1.11
N PRO A 194 -15.88 12.51 -1.38
CA PRO A 194 -17.05 13.36 -1.30
C PRO A 194 -17.22 13.92 0.12
N GLU A 195 -17.82 15.11 0.21
CA GLU A 195 -18.23 15.74 1.47
C GLU A 195 -19.49 15.08 2.08
#